data_AF-A0A2U3F193-F1
#
_entry.id   AF-A0A2U3F193-F1
#
_cell.length_a   1.000
_cell.length_b   1.000
_cell.length_c   1.000
_cell.angle_alpha   90.00
_cell.angle_beta   90.00
_cell.angle_gamma   90.00
#
_symmetry.space_group_name_H-M   'P 1'
#
loop_
_entity.id
_entity.type
_entity.pdbx_description
1 polymer ?
#
loop_
_entity_poly.entity_id
_entity_poly.type
_entity_poly.pdbx_seq_one_letter_code
_entity_poly.pdbx_strand_id
1 'polypeptide(L)' 'MSTLFIEAFNALLQRYHFAVSGGFTREEQARFTLQKGLESAVVVAYSCEDTDSAVELQKHVKELIDGNAIPQPI' A
#
# COMPACT_ATOMS: atom_id res chain seq x y z
N MET A 1 -15.12 3.03 -2.26
CA MET A 1 -13.85 3.59 -1.76
C MET A 1 -13.84 5.10 -2.00
N SER A 2 -13.47 5.90 -1.01
CA SER A 2 -13.41 7.36 -1.19
C SER A 2 -12.27 7.73 -2.15
N THR A 3 -12.46 8.77 -2.95
CA THR A 3 -11.39 9.37 -3.77
C THR A 3 -10.16 9.71 -2.95
N LEU A 4 -10.38 10.15 -1.70
CA LEU A 4 -9.32 10.46 -0.73
C LEU A 4 -8.38 9.27 -0.45
N PHE A 5 -8.92 8.05 -0.34
CA PHE A 5 -8.10 6.87 -0.10
C PHE A 5 -7.19 6.57 -1.30
N ILE A 6 -7.76 6.61 -2.51
CA ILE A 6 -7.02 6.33 -3.75
C ILE A 6 -5.89 7.35 -3.91
N GLU A 7 -6.18 8.63 -3.70
CA GLU A 7 -5.18 9.71 -3.76
C GLU A 7 -4.09 9.54 -2.70
N ALA A 8 -4.45 9.22 -1.46
CA ALA A 8 -3.50 8.99 -0.38
C ALA A 8 -2.60 7.78 -0.65
N PHE A 9 -3.18 6.70 -1.18
CA PHE A 9 -2.45 5.49 -1.53
C PHE A 9 -1.48 5.74 -2.69
N ASN A 10 -1.93 6.44 -3.75
CA ASN A 10 -1.07 6.85 -4.86
C ASN A 10 0.08 7.76 -4.40
N ALA A 11 -0.19 8.73 -3.52
CA ALA A 11 0.84 9.59 -2.95
C ALA A 11 1.87 8.78 -2.12
N LEU A 12 1.42 7.75 -1.40
CA LEU A 12 2.28 6.83 -0.67
C LEU A 12 3.19 6.04 -1.63
N LEU A 13 2.62 5.45 -2.70
CA LEU A 13 3.38 4.73 -3.71
C LEU A 13 4.43 5.63 -4.38
N GLN A 14 4.06 6.86 -4.75
CA GLN A 14 5.00 7.83 -5.33
C GLN A 14 6.19 8.12 -4.40
N ARG A 15 5.94 8.26 -3.09
CA ARG A 15 7.02 8.48 -2.11
C ARG A 15 7.93 7.27 -2.00
N TYR A 16 7.39 6.06 -2.00
CA TYR A 16 8.21 4.85 -1.96
C TYR A 16 9.06 4.70 -3.22
N HIS A 17 8.50 4.94 -4.40
CA HIS A 17 9.26 4.96 -5.65
C HIS A 17 10.38 5.99 -5.60
N PHE A 18 10.08 7.23 -5.18
CA PHE A 18 11.09 8.27 -5.03
C PHE A 18 12.22 7.85 -4.05
N ALA A 19 11.87 7.27 -2.90
CA ALA A 19 12.84 6.83 -1.91
C ALA A 19 13.75 5.71 -2.43
N VAL A 20 13.19 4.75 -3.17
CA VAL A 20 13.93 3.65 -3.78
C VAL A 20 14.81 4.14 -4.93
N SER A 21 14.27 4.93 -5.87
CA SER A 21 15.03 5.48 -7.00
C SER A 21 16.14 6.43 -6.56
N GLY A 22 15.94 7.16 -5.46
CA GLY A 22 16.96 8.03 -4.86
C GLY A 22 18.01 7.30 -4.03
N GLY A 23 17.89 5.98 -3.84
CA GLY A 23 18.82 5.18 -3.04
C GLY A 23 18.72 5.41 -1.53
N PHE A 24 17.69 6.12 -1.06
CA PHE A 24 17.45 6.37 0.37
C PHE A 24 16.99 5.12 1.12
N THR A 25 16.44 4.14 0.40
CA THR A 25 16.01 2.87 0.96
C THR A 25 16.09 1.74 -0.06
N ARG A 26 16.26 0.51 0.41
CA ARG A 26 16.24 -0.69 -0.45
C ARG A 26 14.80 -1.04 -0.80
N GLU A 27 14.56 -1.46 -2.03
CA GLU A 27 13.23 -1.81 -2.52
C GLU A 27 12.54 -2.88 -1.65
N GLU A 28 13.29 -3.89 -1.21
CA GLU A 28 12.80 -4.94 -0.30
C GLU A 28 12.26 -4.36 1.02
N GLN A 29 12.96 -3.37 1.58
CA GLN A 29 12.58 -2.74 2.83
C GLN A 29 11.38 -1.82 2.66
N ALA A 30 11.35 -1.04 1.56
CA ALA A 30 10.18 -0.25 1.18
C ALA A 30 8.92 -1.11 0.99
N ARG A 31 9.05 -2.26 0.32
CA ARG A 31 7.96 -3.23 0.15
C ARG A 31 7.50 -3.76 1.49
N PHE A 32 8.42 -4.20 2.35
CA PHE A 32 8.06 -4.72 3.67
C PHE A 32 7.28 -3.70 4.50
N THR A 33 7.72 -2.44 4.51
CA THR A 33 7.02 -1.36 5.23
C THR A 33 5.65 -1.08 4.62
N LEU A 34 5.54 -1.02 3.29
CA LEU A 34 4.27 -0.81 2.60
C LEU A 34 3.28 -1.94 2.88
N GLN A 35 3.73 -3.20 2.81
CA GLN A 35 2.92 -4.36 3.13
C GLN A 35 2.41 -4.30 4.57
N LYS A 36 3.29 -4.05 5.56
CA LYS A 36 2.90 -3.96 6.97
C LYS A 36 1.91 -2.84 7.25
N GLY A 37 2.08 -1.70 6.58
CA GLY A 37 1.15 -0.58 6.65
C GLY A 37 -0.24 -0.94 6.13
N LEU A 38 -0.31 -1.61 4.97
CA LEU A 38 -1.57 -2.06 4.40
C LEU A 38 -2.25 -3.16 5.22
N GLU A 39 -1.49 -4.14 5.73
CA GLU A 39 -2.01 -5.16 6.64
C GLU A 39 -2.66 -4.51 7.88
N SER A 40 -2.01 -3.48 8.44
CA SER A 40 -2.56 -2.72 9.57
C SER A 40 -3.81 -1.95 9.18
N ALA A 41 -3.85 -1.34 7.99
CA ALA A 41 -5.01 -0.61 7.49
C ALA A 41 -6.22 -1.53 7.26
N VAL A 42 -6.01 -2.76 6.78
CA VAL A 42 -7.06 -3.78 6.66
C VAL A 42 -7.70 -4.06 8.02
N VAL A 43 -6.88 -4.27 9.06
CA VAL A 43 -7.36 -4.54 10.42
C VAL A 43 -8.18 -3.36 10.96
N VAL A 44 -7.72 -2.13 10.75
CA VAL A 44 -8.45 -0.92 11.16
C VAL A 44 -9.77 -0.81 10.41
N ALA A 45 -9.80 -1.03 9.08
CA ALA A 45 -11.02 -0.97 8.29
C ALA A 45 -12.07 -1.98 8.77
N TYR A 46 -11.68 -3.24 9.03
CA TYR A 46 -12.59 -4.22 9.64
C TYR A 46 -13.07 -3.81 11.03
N SER A 47 -12.20 -3.23 11.85
CA SER A 47 -12.55 -2.75 13.21
C SER A 47 -13.52 -1.58 13.17
N CYS A 48 -13.54 -0.81 12.09
CA CYS A 48 -14.48 0.28 11.83
C CYS A 48 -15.73 -0.17 11.05
N GLU A 49 -15.90 -1.48 10.83
CA GLU A 49 -16.99 -2.07 10.03
C GLU A 49 -17.01 -1.62 8.55
N ASP A 50 -15.94 -0.97 8.06
CA ASP A 50 -15.75 -0.61 6.65
C ASP A 50 -15.20 -1.81 5.86
N THR A 51 -16.10 -2.78 5.68
CA THR A 51 -15.78 -4.08 5.07
C THR A 51 -15.35 -3.94 3.61
N ASP A 52 -15.96 -3.02 2.86
CA ASP A 52 -15.66 -2.78 1.45
C ASP A 52 -14.22 -2.27 1.28
N SER A 53 -13.82 -1.28 2.09
CA SER A 53 -12.43 -0.79 2.06
C SER A 53 -11.45 -1.87 2.52
N ALA A 54 -11.81 -2.70 3.50
CA ALA A 54 -10.95 -3.78 3.99
C ALA A 54 -10.65 -4.83 2.90
N VAL A 55 -11.67 -5.22 2.11
CA VAL A 55 -11.51 -6.19 1.01
C VAL A 55 -10.61 -5.65 -0.09
N GLU A 56 -10.80 -4.40 -0.50
CA GLU A 56 -9.97 -3.80 -1.56
C GLU A 56 -8.54 -3.54 -1.08
N LEU A 57 -8.34 -3.12 0.17
CA LEU A 57 -7.02 -3.06 0.81
C LEU A 57 -6.33 -4.43 0.81
N GLN A 58 -7.07 -5.50 1.11
CA GLN A 58 -6.54 -6.86 1.12
C GLN A 58 -6.13 -7.33 -0.29
N LYS A 59 -6.82 -6.86 -1.33
CA LYS A 59 -6.43 -7.11 -2.72
C LYS A 59 -5.11 -6.43 -3.05
N HIS A 60 -4.90 -5.18 -2.64
CA HIS A 60 -3.60 -4.51 -2.81
C HIS A 60 -2.46 -5.19 -2.05
N VAL A 61 -2.72 -5.75 -0.86
CA VAL A 61 -1.73 -6.58 -0.14
C VAL A 61 -1.34 -7.81 -0.97
N LYS A 62 -2.31 -8.51 -1.57
CA LYS A 62 -2.02 -9.67 -2.43
C LYS A 62 -1.23 -9.28 -3.68
N GLU A 63 -1.61 -8.20 -4.36
CA GLU A 63 -0.89 -7.69 -5.54
C GLU A 63 0.58 -7.37 -5.21
N LEU A 64 0.84 -6.83 -4.02
CA LEU A 64 2.19 -6.55 -3.51
C LEU A 64 3.04 -7.81 -3.23
N ILE A 65 2.38 -8.89 -2.81
CA ILE A 65 3.01 -10.19 -2.53
C ILE A 65 3.29 -10.95 -3.83
N ASP A 66 2.36 -10.87 -4.80
CA ASP A 66 2.44 -11.62 -6.06
C ASP A 66 3.35 -10.97 -7.11
N GLY A 67 3.55 -9.65 -7.06
CA GLY A 67 4.42 -8.90 -7.95
C GLY A 67 5.67 -8.39 -7.24
N ASN A 68 6.84 -8.99 -7.51
CA ASN A 68 8.15 -8.66 -6.91
C ASN A 68 8.68 -7.21 -7.16
N ALA A 69 7.83 -6.21 -7.49
CA ALA A 69 8.12 -4.76 -7.54
C ALA A 69 7.12 -3.94 -6.68
N ILE A 70 7.49 -2.74 -6.20
CA ILE A 70 6.51 -1.81 -5.59
C ILE A 70 5.49 -1.42 -6.67
N PRO A 71 4.16 -1.53 -6.42
CA PRO A 71 3.13 -1.17 -7.40
C PRO A 71 3.35 0.24 -7.94
N GLN A 72 3.16 0.42 -9.24
CA GLN A 72 3.20 1.75 -9.83
C GLN A 72 1.98 2.55 -9.37
N PRO A 73 2.13 3.85 -9.08
CA PRO A 73 0.97 4.72 -8.84
C PRO A 73 0.01 4.69 -10.03
N ILE A 74 -1.30 4.69 -9.76
CA ILE A 74 -2.36 4.72 -10.79
C ILE A 74 -2.60 6.16 -11.23
#